data_AF-A0A7C7EDK3-F1
#
_entry.id   AF-A0A7C7EDK3-F1
#
_cell.length_a   1.000
_cell.length_b   1.000
_cell.length_c   1.000
_cell.angle_alpha   90.00
_cell.angle_beta   90.00
_cell.angle_gamma   90.00
#
_symmetry.space_group_name_H-M   'P 1'
#
loop_
_entity.id
_entity.type
_entity.pdbx_description
1 polymer ?
#
loop_
_entity_poly.entity_id
_entity_poly.type
_entity_poly.pdbx_seq_one_letter_code
_entity_poly.pdbx_strand_id
1 'polypeptide(L)'
;MKNFKDYLIAQLNMHPSMQPQDVVKMCYQAAFGAEHLLDDVDAAKQYFTLEYDSVPANYIALYEDISPDFCRVNISAWKASGLPADLLFQLFYMTASTPHGSKELFMEYLSLAEEVVSSGNTSFSVDEWRTFMEKYKADGMKAVHHSQAYREKECPSYRVISSRFLSLIPLPQKTK
;
A
#
# COMPACT_ATOMS: atom_id res chain seq x y z
N MET A 1 9.05 -4.23 -18.95
CA MET A 1 8.43 -4.61 -17.67
C MET A 1 8.68 -3.47 -16.70
N LYS A 2 7.66 -2.97 -15.99
CA LYS A 2 7.86 -1.87 -15.02
C LYS A 2 8.77 -2.36 -13.89
N ASN A 3 9.75 -1.54 -13.50
CA ASN A 3 10.55 -1.81 -12.31
C ASN A 3 9.90 -1.16 -11.07
N PHE A 4 10.39 -1.46 -9.86
CA PHE A 4 9.85 -0.87 -8.63
C PHE A 4 9.87 0.67 -8.64
N LYS A 5 10.89 1.29 -9.23
CA LYS A 5 11.00 2.76 -9.34
C LYS A 5 9.83 3.37 -10.10
N ASP A 6 9.36 2.70 -11.16
CA ASP A 6 8.19 3.17 -11.93
C ASP A 6 6.92 3.20 -11.07
N TYR A 7 6.73 2.20 -10.19
CA TYR A 7 5.60 2.18 -9.26
C TYR A 7 5.73 3.27 -8.19
N LEU A 8 6.93 3.45 -7.63
CA LEU A 8 7.19 4.49 -6.64
C LEU A 8 6.96 5.88 -7.21
N ILE A 9 7.46 6.17 -8.42
CA ILE A 9 7.23 7.45 -9.09
C ILE A 9 5.73 7.67 -9.35
N ALA A 10 4.99 6.65 -9.77
CA ALA A 10 3.55 6.76 -9.96
C ALA A 10 2.82 7.08 -8.65
N GLN A 11 3.22 6.46 -7.54
CA GLN A 11 2.65 6.70 -6.22
C GLN A 11 3.00 8.10 -5.68
N LEU A 12 4.23 8.57 -5.86
CA LEU A 12 4.63 9.94 -5.50
C LEU A 12 3.85 11.00 -6.29
N ASN A 13 3.58 10.74 -7.57
CA ASN A 13 2.77 11.64 -8.40
C ASN A 13 1.28 11.62 -8.00
N MET A 14 0.75 10.46 -7.60
CA MET A 14 -0.64 10.31 -7.17
C MET A 14 -0.88 10.88 -5.77
N HIS A 15 0.12 10.78 -4.89
CA HIS A 15 0.04 11.21 -3.51
C HIS A 15 1.21 12.17 -3.16
N PRO A 16 1.11 13.46 -3.55
CA PRO A 16 2.17 14.42 -3.34
C PRO A 16 2.46 14.71 -1.86
N SER A 17 1.59 14.28 -0.94
CA SER A 17 1.80 14.41 0.51
C SER A 17 2.74 13.36 1.12
N MET A 18 3.13 12.32 0.38
CA MET A 18 4.01 11.25 0.87
C MET A 18 5.28 11.80 1.50
N GLN A 19 5.63 11.26 2.67
CA GLN A 19 6.85 11.56 3.41
C GLN A 19 7.82 10.37 3.36
N PRO A 20 9.07 10.50 3.84
CA PRO A 20 10.01 9.37 3.91
C PRO A 20 9.41 8.10 4.53
N GLN A 21 8.62 8.27 5.58
CA GLN A 21 7.90 7.18 6.25
C GLN A 21 6.94 6.44 5.31
N ASP A 22 6.22 7.16 4.43
CA ASP A 22 5.24 6.56 3.51
C ASP A 22 5.93 5.82 2.37
N VAL A 23 7.09 6.32 1.92
CA VAL A 23 7.94 5.61 0.94
C VAL A 23 8.48 4.32 1.54
N VAL A 24 8.97 4.33 2.78
CA VAL A 24 9.39 3.11 3.49
C VAL A 24 8.21 2.15 3.67
N LYS A 25 7.02 2.64 4.04
CA LYS A 25 5.82 1.82 4.13
C LYS A 25 5.47 1.17 2.79
N MET A 26 5.57 1.93 1.70
CA MET A 26 5.34 1.40 0.36
C MET A 26 6.36 0.31 0.00
N CYS A 27 7.65 0.51 0.27
CA CYS A 27 8.69 -0.51 0.06
C CYS A 27 8.36 -1.78 0.84
N TYR A 28 7.90 -1.64 2.09
CA TYR A 28 7.52 -2.76 2.94
C TYR A 28 6.32 -3.53 2.36
N GLN A 29 5.24 -2.81 1.99
CA GLN A 29 4.05 -3.43 1.38
C GLN A 29 4.34 -4.05 0.01
N ALA A 30 5.22 -3.44 -0.78
CA ALA A 30 5.64 -3.97 -2.07
C ALA A 30 6.48 -5.24 -1.92
N ALA A 31 7.32 -5.34 -0.88
CA ALA A 31 8.13 -6.51 -0.64
C ALA A 31 7.32 -7.65 0.02
N PHE A 32 6.57 -7.35 1.08
CA PHE A 32 5.94 -8.36 1.94
C PHE A 32 4.43 -8.52 1.73
N GLY A 33 3.78 -7.60 1.03
CA GLY A 33 2.34 -7.61 0.81
C GLY A 33 1.54 -7.03 1.98
N ALA A 34 0.43 -7.69 2.29
CA ALA A 34 -0.46 -7.31 3.39
C ALA A 34 0.16 -7.61 4.76
N GLU A 35 -0.12 -6.76 5.75
CA GLU A 35 0.24 -7.05 7.14
C GLU A 35 -0.44 -8.35 7.59
N HIS A 36 0.30 -9.22 8.30
CA HIS A 36 -0.26 -10.46 8.84
C HIS A 36 -1.45 -10.14 9.75
N LEU A 37 -2.60 -10.74 9.44
CA LEU A 37 -3.78 -10.65 10.29
C LEU A 37 -3.52 -11.39 11.60
N LEU A 38 -4.08 -10.86 12.69
CA LEU A 38 -4.07 -11.50 14.00
C LEU A 38 -4.65 -12.91 13.90
N ASP A 39 -4.26 -13.80 14.82
CA ASP A 39 -4.72 -15.20 14.86
C ASP A 39 -6.27 -15.33 14.94
N ASP A 40 -6.97 -14.27 15.32
CA ASP A 40 -8.43 -14.17 15.36
C ASP A 40 -9.00 -13.56 14.06
N VAL A 41 -9.34 -14.44 13.13
CA VAL A 41 -9.94 -14.09 11.83
C VAL A 41 -11.32 -13.45 11.99
N ASP A 42 -12.11 -13.87 12.98
CA ASP A 42 -13.46 -13.36 13.19
C ASP A 42 -13.43 -11.92 13.71
N ALA A 43 -12.55 -11.63 14.67
CA ALA A 43 -12.30 -10.27 15.12
C ALA A 43 -11.81 -9.40 13.96
N ALA A 44 -10.83 -9.88 13.17
CA ALA A 44 -10.33 -9.16 12.00
C ALA A 44 -11.43 -8.85 10.98
N LYS A 45 -12.35 -9.80 10.74
CA LYS A 45 -13.51 -9.59 9.87
C LYS A 45 -14.45 -8.53 10.43
N GLN A 46 -14.76 -8.58 11.73
CA GLN A 46 -15.61 -7.58 12.39
C GLN A 46 -15.02 -6.16 12.29
N TYR A 47 -13.72 -6.00 12.57
CA TYR A 47 -13.05 -4.71 12.43
C TYR A 47 -13.09 -4.20 10.98
N PHE A 48 -12.84 -5.09 10.01
CA PHE A 48 -12.94 -4.74 8.59
C PHE A 48 -14.36 -4.30 8.20
N THR A 49 -15.40 -5.02 8.63
CA THR A 49 -16.80 -4.68 8.33
C THR A 49 -17.15 -3.29 8.89
N LEU A 50 -16.78 -3.00 10.14
CA LEU A 50 -17.02 -1.68 10.74
C LEU A 50 -16.31 -0.55 9.97
N GLU A 51 -15.05 -0.76 9.57
CA GLU A 51 -14.33 0.19 8.73
C GLU A 51 -15.04 0.37 7.38
N TYR A 52 -15.36 -0.72 6.69
CA TYR A 52 -16.03 -0.72 5.39
C TYR A 52 -17.36 0.05 5.42
N ASP A 53 -18.14 -0.12 6.48
CA ASP A 53 -19.42 0.57 6.66
C ASP A 53 -19.22 2.08 6.89
N SER A 54 -18.16 2.46 7.64
CA SER A 54 -17.82 3.86 7.91
C SER A 54 -17.30 4.62 6.68
N VAL A 55 -16.70 3.92 5.71
CA VAL A 55 -16.11 4.54 4.51
C VAL A 55 -17.22 4.91 3.51
N PRO A 56 -17.31 6.18 3.08
CA PRO A 56 -18.26 6.57 2.03
C PRO A 56 -17.87 5.97 0.68
N ALA A 57 -18.85 5.65 -0.16
CA ALA A 57 -18.61 5.20 -1.52
C ALA A 57 -18.17 6.38 -2.41
N ASN A 58 -17.12 6.19 -3.22
CA ASN A 58 -16.63 7.22 -4.14
C ASN A 58 -16.13 6.60 -5.45
N TYR A 59 -16.41 7.24 -6.58
CA TYR A 59 -15.97 6.79 -7.91
C TYR A 59 -14.55 7.28 -8.21
N ILE A 60 -13.57 6.67 -7.55
CA ILE A 60 -12.15 6.87 -7.79
C ILE A 60 -11.50 5.60 -8.34
N ALA A 61 -10.18 5.61 -8.55
CA ALA A 61 -9.47 4.43 -9.01
C ALA A 61 -9.69 3.25 -8.03
N LEU A 62 -10.12 2.10 -8.59
CA LEU A 62 -10.42 0.92 -7.78
C LEU A 62 -9.19 0.39 -7.05
N TYR A 63 -8.04 0.44 -7.69
CA TYR A 63 -6.78 0.03 -7.12
C TYR A 63 -5.61 0.76 -7.74
N GLU A 64 -4.50 0.73 -7.02
CA GLU A 64 -3.24 1.33 -7.40
C GLU A 64 -2.13 0.29 -7.26
N ASP A 65 -1.37 0.06 -8.33
CA ASP A 65 -0.27 -0.90 -8.28
C ASP A 65 0.90 -0.31 -7.49
N ILE A 66 1.47 -1.09 -6.57
CA ILE A 66 2.63 -0.70 -5.76
C ILE A 66 3.88 -1.55 -6.07
N SER A 67 3.68 -2.68 -6.74
CA SER A 67 4.71 -3.57 -7.27
C SER A 67 4.11 -4.45 -8.37
N PRO A 68 4.89 -5.31 -9.04
CA PRO A 68 4.32 -6.32 -9.94
C PRO A 68 3.33 -7.28 -9.24
N ASP A 69 3.57 -7.59 -7.97
CA ASP A 69 2.86 -8.63 -7.24
C ASP A 69 1.73 -8.11 -6.34
N PHE A 70 1.74 -6.82 -5.99
CA PHE A 70 0.80 -6.22 -5.05
C PHE A 70 0.23 -4.88 -5.53
N CYS A 71 -1.02 -4.65 -5.15
CA CYS A 71 -1.74 -3.40 -5.34
C CYS A 71 -2.47 -2.98 -4.05
N ARG A 72 -2.81 -1.70 -3.94
CA ARG A 72 -3.68 -1.13 -2.90
C ARG A 72 -5.08 -0.99 -3.49
N VAL A 73 -6.04 -1.79 -3.01
CA VAL A 73 -7.44 -1.71 -3.42
C VAL A 73 -8.18 -0.72 -2.53
N ASN A 74 -8.81 0.28 -3.13
CA ASN A 74 -9.50 1.35 -2.42
C ASN A 74 -10.91 0.91 -1.97
N ILE A 75 -11.19 1.01 -0.67
CA ILE A 75 -12.46 0.57 -0.08
C ILE A 75 -13.63 1.40 -0.61
N SER A 76 -13.48 2.71 -0.75
CA SER A 76 -14.54 3.60 -1.24
C SER A 76 -14.93 3.29 -2.69
N ALA A 77 -13.94 2.99 -3.54
CA ALA A 77 -14.15 2.63 -4.94
C ALA A 77 -14.72 1.22 -5.09
N TRP A 78 -14.26 0.28 -4.26
CA TRP A 78 -14.82 -1.07 -4.20
C TRP A 78 -16.31 -1.03 -3.86
N LYS A 79 -16.68 -0.23 -2.85
CA LYS A 79 -18.06 0.00 -2.43
C LYS A 79 -18.89 0.68 -3.52
N ALA A 80 -18.37 1.72 -4.16
CA ALA A 80 -19.04 2.40 -5.27
C ALA A 80 -19.27 1.48 -6.48
N SER A 81 -18.39 0.51 -6.67
CA SER A 81 -18.47 -0.50 -7.74
C SER A 81 -19.50 -1.61 -7.46
N GLY A 82 -20.18 -1.58 -6.31
CA GLY A 82 -21.17 -2.59 -5.93
C GLY A 82 -20.58 -3.97 -5.63
N LEU A 83 -19.26 -4.05 -5.41
CA LEU A 83 -18.58 -5.31 -5.13
C LEU A 83 -18.80 -5.75 -3.67
N PRO A 84 -18.94 -7.06 -3.38
CA PRO A 84 -19.19 -7.53 -2.02
C PRO A 84 -18.04 -7.22 -1.07
N ALA A 85 -18.34 -6.75 0.15
CA ALA A 85 -17.35 -6.48 1.18
C ALA A 85 -16.61 -7.77 1.60
N ASP A 86 -17.34 -8.88 1.73
CA ASP A 86 -16.78 -10.19 2.08
C ASP A 86 -15.74 -10.67 1.07
N LEU A 87 -15.91 -10.35 -0.22
CA LEU A 87 -14.92 -10.69 -1.23
C LEU A 87 -13.62 -9.89 -1.03
N LEU A 88 -13.71 -8.59 -0.74
CA LEU A 88 -12.53 -7.77 -0.45
C LEU A 88 -11.78 -8.29 0.78
N PHE A 89 -12.50 -8.63 1.84
CA PHE A 89 -11.91 -9.22 3.05
C PHE A 89 -11.21 -10.55 2.74
N GLN A 90 -11.84 -11.45 1.99
CA GLN A 90 -11.23 -12.73 1.61
C GLN A 90 -9.95 -12.56 0.79
N LEU A 91 -9.94 -11.64 -0.19
CA LEU A 91 -8.76 -11.35 -0.99
C LEU A 91 -7.62 -10.81 -0.13
N PHE A 92 -7.93 -9.89 0.79
CA PHE A 92 -6.98 -9.35 1.75
C PHE A 92 -6.45 -10.45 2.69
N TYR A 93 -7.33 -11.28 3.24
CA TYR A 93 -6.97 -12.39 4.13
C TYR A 93 -6.07 -13.41 3.45
N MET A 94 -6.40 -13.84 2.23
CA MET A 94 -5.56 -14.76 1.46
C MET A 94 -4.19 -14.16 1.15
N THR A 95 -4.14 -12.85 0.86
CA THR A 95 -2.88 -12.12 0.64
C THR A 95 -2.03 -12.13 1.90
N ALA A 96 -2.59 -11.79 3.06
CA ALA A 96 -1.90 -11.73 4.35
C ALA A 96 -1.48 -13.10 4.89
N SER A 97 -2.22 -14.16 4.54
CA SER A 97 -1.97 -15.53 5.00
C SER A 97 -0.95 -16.28 4.15
N THR A 98 -0.57 -15.74 3.00
CA THR A 98 0.41 -16.35 2.12
C THR A 98 1.76 -15.66 2.35
N PRO A 99 2.80 -16.37 2.81
CA PRO A 99 4.13 -15.79 2.92
C PRO A 99 4.63 -15.29 1.57
N HIS A 100 5.12 -14.06 1.53
CA HIS A 100 5.68 -13.43 0.33
C HIS A 100 6.88 -12.56 0.68
N GLY A 101 7.72 -12.33 -0.34
CA GLY A 101 8.85 -11.43 -0.23
C GLY A 101 10.03 -11.99 0.54
N SER A 102 11.02 -11.12 0.71
CA SER A 102 12.17 -11.39 1.57
C SER A 102 12.74 -10.08 2.10
N LYS A 103 13.59 -10.20 3.13
CA LYS A 103 14.32 -9.03 3.64
C LYS A 103 15.23 -8.45 2.57
N GLU A 104 15.82 -9.28 1.72
CA GLU A 104 16.68 -8.89 0.61
C GLU A 104 15.90 -8.04 -0.40
N LEU A 105 14.70 -8.46 -0.78
CA LEU A 105 13.82 -7.69 -1.67
C LEU A 105 13.43 -6.34 -1.06
N PHE A 106 13.12 -6.32 0.23
CA PHE A 106 12.84 -5.05 0.93
C PHE A 106 14.05 -4.11 0.92
N MET A 107 15.26 -4.62 1.18
CA MET A 107 16.48 -3.81 1.12
C MET A 107 16.77 -3.31 -0.31
N GLU A 108 16.50 -4.12 -1.33
CA GLU A 108 16.58 -3.71 -2.73
C GLU A 108 15.62 -2.54 -3.01
N TYR A 109 14.36 -2.64 -2.59
CA TYR A 109 13.37 -1.58 -2.77
C TYR A 109 13.74 -0.29 -2.03
N LEU A 110 14.32 -0.37 -0.83
CA LEU A 110 14.85 0.80 -0.13
C LEU A 110 16.01 1.46 -0.89
N SER A 111 16.91 0.66 -1.49
CA SER A 111 17.99 1.17 -2.33
C SER A 111 17.45 1.88 -3.58
N LEU A 112 16.47 1.28 -4.25
CA LEU A 112 15.82 1.87 -5.42
C LEU A 112 15.03 3.14 -5.04
N ALA A 113 14.45 3.18 -3.84
CA ALA A 113 13.77 4.37 -3.33
C ALA A 113 14.76 5.52 -3.08
N GLU A 114 15.94 5.26 -2.52
CA GLU A 114 17.01 6.27 -2.36
C GLU A 114 17.39 6.88 -3.71
N GLU A 115 17.51 6.07 -4.78
CA GLU A 115 17.79 6.58 -6.12
C GLU A 115 16.69 7.53 -6.63
N VAL A 116 15.42 7.17 -6.41
CA VAL A 116 14.28 8.02 -6.81
C VAL A 116 14.23 9.32 -6.01
N VAL A 117 14.42 9.24 -4.68
CA VAL A 117 14.47 10.43 -3.82
C VAL A 117 15.63 11.33 -4.21
N SER A 118 16.80 10.76 -4.50
CA SER A 118 18.00 11.50 -4.93
C SER A 118 17.81 12.22 -6.26
N SER A 119 16.81 11.84 -7.07
CA SER A 119 16.47 12.55 -8.31
C SER A 119 15.65 13.84 -8.06
N GLY A 120 15.22 14.11 -6.81
CA GLY A 120 14.62 15.38 -6.40
C GLY A 120 13.14 15.58 -6.75
N ASN A 121 12.42 14.53 -7.20
CA ASN A 121 11.00 14.62 -7.57
C ASN A 121 10.07 14.19 -6.42
N THR A 122 10.36 14.62 -5.20
CA THR A 122 9.62 14.30 -3.98
C THR A 122 9.19 15.59 -3.27
N SER A 123 8.17 15.51 -2.40
CA SER A 123 7.73 16.65 -1.57
C SER A 123 8.61 16.89 -0.34
N PHE A 124 9.61 16.04 -0.14
CA PHE A 124 10.65 16.13 0.89
C PHE A 124 12.04 16.08 0.24
N SER A 125 13.03 16.58 0.95
CA SER A 125 14.43 16.63 0.53
C SER A 125 15.17 15.31 0.75
N VAL A 126 16.30 15.17 0.05
CA VAL A 126 17.20 14.03 0.23
C VAL A 126 17.76 13.97 1.66
N ASP A 127 17.98 15.11 2.31
CA ASP A 127 18.49 15.15 3.68
C ASP A 127 17.44 14.70 4.71
N GLU A 128 16.16 15.05 4.50
CA GLU A 128 15.06 14.52 5.31
C GLU A 128 14.93 13.01 5.17
N TRP A 129 15.08 12.49 3.95
CA TRP A 129 15.09 11.05 3.69
C TRP A 129 16.25 10.34 4.41
N ARG A 130 17.49 10.86 4.29
CA ARG A 130 18.66 10.28 4.95
C ARG A 130 18.51 10.29 6.47
N THR A 131 18.08 11.41 7.03
CA THR A 131 17.83 11.54 8.48
C THR A 131 16.79 10.52 8.96
N PHE A 132 15.69 10.36 8.21
CA PHE A 132 14.68 9.34 8.51
C PHE A 132 15.26 7.93 8.44
N MET A 133 16.03 7.62 7.39
CA MET A 133 16.60 6.28 7.17
C MET A 133 17.64 5.90 8.22
N GLU A 134 18.44 6.84 8.72
CA GLU A 134 19.37 6.61 9.84
C GLU A 134 18.62 6.19 11.10
N LYS A 135 17.58 6.96 11.48
CA LYS A 135 16.72 6.63 12.62
C LYS A 135 16.01 5.29 12.42
N TYR A 136 15.45 5.07 11.24
CA TYR A 136 14.72 3.85 10.92
C TYR A 136 15.59 2.60 11.04
N LYS A 137 16.85 2.69 10.60
CA LYS A 137 17.85 1.62 10.76
C LYS A 137 18.20 1.40 12.23
N ALA A 138 18.42 2.46 13.00
CA ALA A 138 18.72 2.39 14.43
C ALA A 138 17.57 1.75 15.23
N ASP A 139 16.32 2.02 14.85
CA ASP A 139 15.11 1.47 15.47
C ASP A 139 14.79 0.01 15.04
N GLY A 140 15.65 -0.59 14.22
CA GLY A 140 15.58 -2.00 13.81
C GLY A 140 14.70 -2.28 12.59
N MET A 141 14.36 -1.25 11.79
CA MET A 141 13.63 -1.38 10.52
C MET A 141 12.30 -2.13 10.63
N LYS A 142 11.50 -1.79 11.64
CA LYS A 142 10.18 -2.39 11.86
C LYS A 142 9.16 -1.90 10.82
N ALA A 143 8.01 -2.56 10.74
CA ALA A 143 6.89 -2.05 9.95
C ALA A 143 6.48 -0.65 10.46
N VAL A 144 6.14 0.25 9.55
CA VAL A 144 5.73 1.63 9.88
C VAL A 144 4.28 1.88 9.45
N HIS A 145 3.61 2.75 10.19
CA HIS A 145 2.33 3.33 9.77
C HIS A 145 2.55 4.50 8.82
N HIS A 146 1.48 5.00 8.20
CA HIS A 146 1.55 6.23 7.40
C HIS A 146 2.00 7.44 8.23
N SER A 147 2.58 8.43 7.57
CA SER A 147 2.83 9.72 8.20
C SER A 147 1.51 10.43 8.53
N GLN A 148 1.55 11.37 9.46
CA GLN A 148 0.37 12.19 9.78
C GLN A 148 -0.06 13.03 8.58
N ALA A 149 0.90 13.65 7.87
CA ALA A 149 0.64 14.46 6.69
C ALA A 149 -0.09 13.66 5.59
N TYR A 150 0.32 12.41 5.36
CA TYR A 150 -0.34 11.53 4.40
C TYR A 150 -1.75 11.13 4.87
N ARG A 151 -1.93 10.79 6.16
CA ARG A 151 -3.26 10.47 6.70
C ARG A 151 -4.26 11.60 6.56
N GLU A 152 -3.84 12.84 6.85
CA GLU A 152 -4.71 14.01 6.82
C GLU A 152 -5.08 14.44 5.40
N LYS A 153 -4.15 14.31 4.45
CA LYS A 153 -4.34 14.76 3.06
C LYS A 153 -4.97 13.71 2.16
N GLU A 154 -4.58 12.45 2.30
CA GLU A 154 -5.00 11.37 1.39
C GLU A 154 -6.11 10.49 1.97
N CYS A 155 -6.35 10.56 3.30
CA CYS A 155 -7.34 9.74 4.00
C CYS A 155 -7.32 8.26 3.54
N PRO A 156 -6.15 7.59 3.58
CA PRO A 156 -5.97 6.30 2.92
C PRO A 156 -6.87 5.25 3.53
N SER A 157 -7.73 4.66 2.70
CA SER A 157 -8.62 3.57 3.08
C SER A 157 -8.52 2.46 2.04
N TYR A 158 -7.47 1.67 2.15
CA TYR A 158 -7.18 0.59 1.21
C TYR A 158 -6.74 -0.71 1.89
N ARG A 159 -6.79 -1.79 1.12
CA ARG A 159 -6.22 -3.10 1.46
C ARG A 159 -5.15 -3.48 0.44
N VAL A 160 -4.02 -3.97 0.93
CA VAL A 160 -2.97 -4.52 0.08
C VAL A 160 -3.38 -5.91 -0.36
N ILE A 161 -3.47 -6.14 -1.67
CA ILE A 161 -3.94 -7.40 -2.26
C ILE A 161 -2.93 -7.87 -3.29
N SER A 162 -2.70 -9.18 -3.35
CA SER A 162 -1.94 -9.78 -4.44
C SER A 162 -2.62 -9.51 -5.78
N SER A 163 -1.88 -8.91 -6.72
CA SER A 163 -2.32 -8.62 -8.08
C SER A 163 -2.81 -9.89 -8.80
N ARG A 164 -2.27 -11.06 -8.43
CA ARG A 164 -2.72 -12.37 -8.92
C ARG A 164 -4.13 -12.73 -8.43
N PHE A 165 -4.48 -12.48 -7.17
CA PHE A 165 -5.84 -12.76 -6.70
C PHE A 165 -6.84 -11.79 -7.32
N LEU A 166 -6.45 -10.53 -7.44
CA LEU A 166 -7.30 -9.50 -8.06
C LEU A 166 -7.59 -9.80 -9.54
N SER A 167 -6.64 -10.38 -10.28
CA SER A 167 -6.83 -10.74 -11.69
C SER A 167 -7.75 -11.95 -11.93
N LEU A 168 -8.05 -12.73 -10.88
CA LEU A 168 -8.95 -13.90 -10.96
C LEU A 168 -10.42 -13.53 -10.81
N ILE A 169 -10.76 -12.30 -10.43
CA ILE A 169 -12.13 -11.86 -10.25
C ILE A 169 -12.58 -10.93 -11.39
N PRO A 170 -13.86 -10.99 -11.79
CA PRO A 170 -14.39 -10.06 -12.77
C PRO A 170 -14.52 -8.68 -12.14
N LEU A 171 -13.65 -7.75 -12.53
CA LEU A 171 -13.75 -6.35 -12.12
C LEU A 171 -14.63 -5.56 -13.08
N PRO A 172 -15.43 -4.60 -12.60
CA PRO A 172 -16.14 -3.68 -13.48
C PRO A 172 -15.12 -2.91 -14.32
N GLN A 173 -15.41 -2.77 -15.62
CA GLN A 173 -14.52 -2.05 -16.53
C GLN A 173 -14.36 -0.61 -16.06
N LYS A 174 -13.15 -0.07 -16.14
CA LYS A 174 -12.88 1.35 -15.91
C LYS A 174 -13.81 2.17 -16.82
N THR A 175 -14.83 2.82 -16.26
CA THR A 175 -15.47 3.95 -16.94
C THR A 175 -14.38 4.99 -17.14
N LYS A 176 -14.03 5.21 -18.41
CA LYS A 176 -13.06 6.21 -18.85
C LYS A 176 -13.49 7.61 -18.44
#